data_AF-R0MHP0-F1
#
_entry.id   AF-R0MHP0-F1
#
_cell.length_a   1.000
_cell.length_b   1.000
_cell.length_c   1.000
_cell.angle_alpha   90.00
_cell.angle_beta   90.00
_cell.angle_gamma   90.00
#
_symmetry.space_group_name_H-M   'P 1'
#
loop_
_entity.id
_entity.type
_entity.pdbx_description
1 polymer ?
#
loop_
_entity_poly.entity_id
_entity_poly.type
_entity_poly.pdbx_seq_one_letter_code
_entity_poly.pdbx_strand_id
1 'polypeptide(L)'
;MNFREEFKFYRTKTKTPLRYSFVLPVHIKAELIKAETNDMMKSSLQDSFFRALFEGHIGPYLFITVSRDNIYKESMDVVRCLNIEDVRKQLRITFKCEEGVDSGGIRKEYFQLLSHEIKHDERLFYNNESTIWLRNDCLDMSAYMTIGKILGIALYNNVLLNIPFPSVFFKKLLGKKTTFYDLKEIDPELFCSLTNLKKLSEEDIAGLGLTFTINYTSSKNKTKTYNLTEDKSEKSVTKSNINSFVNRYADFYINRSIYRQFEAIKKGFLFVIERETLFYLDHKELEKIIMGSNDFDVHALRSTASYTDYESDSQIISWFWAIFESYGKKMRKKLLQFITGNDRIPVAGAASVKLIIMKNGCDTDRLPSSQTCFNTLLLPEYSSKKKLESKLRTALEMTAGFYLL
;
A
#
# COMPACT_ATOMS: atom_id res chain seq x y z
N MET A 1 1.63 -24.65 -18.68
CA MET A 1 0.64 -24.89 -17.61
C MET A 1 -0.54 -23.96 -17.84
N ASN A 2 -1.73 -24.49 -18.12
CA ASN A 2 -2.93 -23.67 -18.29
C ASN A 2 -3.47 -23.31 -16.89
N PHE A 3 -3.10 -22.12 -16.41
CA PHE A 3 -3.39 -21.71 -15.03
C PHE A 3 -4.89 -21.61 -14.73
N ARG A 4 -5.73 -21.31 -15.72
CA ARG A 4 -7.19 -21.29 -15.54
C ARG A 4 -7.76 -22.67 -15.27
N GLU A 5 -7.19 -23.72 -15.87
CA GLU A 5 -7.61 -25.11 -15.63
C GLU A 5 -7.07 -25.62 -14.29
N GLU A 6 -5.80 -25.35 -14.00
CA GLU A 6 -5.18 -25.67 -12.70
C GLU A 6 -5.89 -25.03 -11.51
N PHE A 7 -6.41 -23.82 -11.70
CA PHE A 7 -7.20 -23.15 -10.68
C PHE A 7 -8.55 -23.85 -10.40
N LYS A 8 -9.21 -24.39 -11.43
CA LYS A 8 -10.41 -25.23 -11.24
C LYS A 8 -10.06 -26.50 -10.45
N PHE A 9 -8.90 -27.09 -10.71
CA PHE A 9 -8.39 -28.23 -9.94
C PHE A 9 -8.09 -27.87 -8.47
N TYR A 10 -7.49 -26.70 -8.22
CA TYR A 10 -7.28 -26.21 -6.84
C TYR A 10 -8.59 -26.07 -6.06
N ARG A 11 -9.61 -25.43 -6.65
CA ARG A 11 -10.93 -25.25 -6.01
C ARG A 11 -11.64 -26.58 -5.71
N THR A 12 -11.44 -27.59 -6.54
CA THR A 12 -11.99 -28.94 -6.32
C THR A 12 -11.16 -29.78 -5.35
N LYS A 13 -10.15 -29.19 -4.68
CA LYS A 13 -9.21 -29.87 -3.77
C LYS A 13 -8.48 -31.05 -4.41
N THR A 14 -8.37 -31.10 -5.74
CA THR A 14 -7.57 -32.11 -6.43
C THR A 14 -6.06 -31.80 -6.30
N LYS A 15 -5.18 -32.76 -6.63
CA LYS A 15 -3.73 -32.54 -6.58
C LYS A 15 -3.35 -31.54 -7.67
N THR A 16 -2.83 -30.39 -7.28
CA THR A 16 -2.35 -29.34 -8.19
C THR A 16 -1.02 -28.78 -7.68
N PRO A 17 -0.09 -28.37 -8.57
CA PRO A 17 1.13 -27.67 -8.18
C PRO A 17 0.85 -26.38 -7.40
N LEU A 18 -0.37 -25.82 -7.48
CA LEU A 18 -0.80 -24.65 -6.70
C LEU A 18 -0.76 -24.89 -5.17
N ARG A 19 -0.71 -26.15 -4.72
CA ARG A 19 -0.46 -26.49 -3.30
C ARG A 19 0.96 -26.13 -2.83
N TYR A 20 1.90 -25.97 -3.75
CA TYR A 20 3.28 -25.57 -3.49
C TYR A 20 3.46 -24.08 -3.80
N SER A 21 2.81 -23.23 -3.00
CA SER A 21 2.76 -21.79 -3.24
C SER A 21 4.15 -21.14 -3.36
N PHE A 22 5.19 -21.70 -2.75
CA PHE A 22 6.57 -21.20 -2.87
C PHE A 22 7.16 -21.31 -4.29
N VAL A 23 6.60 -22.17 -5.15
CA VAL A 23 7.06 -22.34 -6.54
C VAL A 23 6.48 -21.27 -7.46
N LEU A 24 5.37 -20.65 -7.06
CA LEU A 24 4.66 -19.67 -7.89
C LEU A 24 5.27 -18.28 -7.74
N PRO A 25 5.59 -17.59 -8.86
CA PRO A 25 5.95 -16.18 -8.81
C PRO A 25 4.79 -15.30 -8.30
N VAL A 26 5.13 -14.19 -7.63
CA VAL A 26 4.14 -13.25 -7.06
C VAL A 26 3.11 -12.74 -8.07
N HIS A 27 3.51 -12.50 -9.33
CA HIS A 27 2.61 -12.01 -10.37
C HIS A 27 1.54 -13.04 -10.73
N ILE A 28 1.87 -14.33 -10.71
CA ILE A 28 0.90 -15.41 -10.93
C ILE A 28 -0.09 -15.47 -9.76
N LYS A 29 0.40 -15.40 -8.52
CA LYS A 29 -0.47 -15.37 -7.33
C LYS A 29 -1.44 -14.19 -7.34
N ALA A 30 -0.98 -13.03 -7.80
CA ALA A 30 -1.82 -11.85 -7.94
C ALA A 30 -2.92 -12.03 -9.00
N GLU A 31 -2.60 -12.61 -10.16
CA GLU A 31 -3.60 -12.94 -11.17
C GLU A 31 -4.60 -13.99 -10.70
N LEU A 32 -4.20 -14.93 -9.82
CA LEU A 32 -5.12 -15.87 -9.17
C LEU A 32 -6.13 -15.15 -8.26
N ILE A 33 -5.65 -14.27 -7.38
CA ILE A 33 -6.52 -13.47 -6.51
C ILE A 33 -7.48 -12.64 -7.35
N LYS A 34 -6.97 -11.98 -8.40
CA LYS A 34 -7.78 -11.19 -9.33
C LYS A 34 -8.84 -12.03 -10.03
N ALA A 35 -8.52 -13.25 -10.45
CA ALA A 35 -9.50 -14.16 -11.05
C ALA A 35 -10.58 -14.55 -10.02
N GLU A 36 -10.19 -14.90 -8.80
CA GLU A 36 -11.12 -15.20 -7.69
C GLU A 36 -12.08 -14.05 -7.41
N THR A 37 -11.55 -12.84 -7.22
CA THR A 37 -12.36 -11.66 -6.89
C THR A 37 -13.29 -11.31 -8.05
N ASN A 38 -12.83 -11.43 -9.30
CA ASN A 38 -13.67 -11.17 -10.47
C ASN A 38 -14.82 -12.17 -10.60
N ASP A 39 -14.57 -13.46 -10.34
CA ASP A 39 -15.62 -14.47 -10.36
C ASP A 39 -16.64 -14.23 -9.25
N MET A 40 -16.20 -13.83 -8.06
CA MET A 40 -17.09 -13.43 -6.96
C MET A 40 -17.92 -12.19 -7.30
N MET A 41 -17.31 -11.15 -7.88
CA MET A 41 -18.03 -9.95 -8.33
C MET A 41 -19.07 -10.27 -9.39
N LYS A 42 -18.76 -11.15 -10.35
CA LYS A 42 -19.71 -11.61 -11.37
C LYS A 42 -20.89 -12.35 -10.75
N SER A 43 -20.62 -13.24 -9.79
CA SER A 43 -21.67 -13.93 -9.04
C SER A 43 -22.55 -12.93 -8.29
N SER A 44 -21.96 -11.98 -7.57
CA SER A 44 -22.68 -10.94 -6.84
C SER A 44 -23.52 -10.05 -7.77
N LEU A 45 -23.01 -9.73 -8.96
CA LEU A 45 -23.73 -8.98 -9.98
C LEU A 45 -24.94 -9.77 -10.49
N GLN A 46 -24.75 -11.05 -10.83
CA GLN A 46 -25.84 -11.94 -11.24
C GLN A 46 -26.90 -12.07 -10.13
N ASP A 47 -26.50 -12.31 -8.89
CA ASP A 47 -27.40 -12.40 -7.74
C ASP A 47 -28.18 -11.09 -7.54
N SER A 48 -27.52 -9.93 -7.67
CA SER A 48 -28.16 -8.62 -7.58
C SER A 48 -29.19 -8.42 -8.69
N PHE A 49 -28.88 -8.82 -9.93
CA PHE A 49 -29.84 -8.80 -11.03
C PHE A 49 -31.03 -9.73 -10.79
N PHE A 50 -30.80 -10.95 -10.33
CA PHE A 50 -31.88 -11.90 -10.03
C PHE A 50 -32.77 -11.39 -8.92
N ARG A 51 -32.21 -10.98 -7.77
CA ARG A 51 -33.01 -10.42 -6.69
C ARG A 51 -33.74 -9.15 -7.13
N ALA A 52 -33.15 -8.35 -8.02
CA ALA A 52 -33.84 -7.16 -8.54
C ALA A 52 -35.13 -7.46 -9.29
N LEU A 53 -35.22 -8.63 -9.94
CA LEU A 53 -36.44 -9.08 -10.62
C LEU A 53 -37.56 -9.49 -9.66
N PHE A 54 -37.24 -9.89 -8.41
CA PHE A 54 -38.20 -10.47 -7.47
C PHE A 54 -38.45 -9.63 -6.20
N GLU A 55 -37.45 -8.90 -5.72
CA GLU A 55 -37.46 -8.20 -4.42
C GLU A 55 -37.42 -6.65 -4.56
N GLY A 56 -37.35 -6.14 -5.80
CA GLY A 56 -37.25 -4.70 -6.08
C GLY A 56 -35.81 -4.20 -6.22
N HIS A 57 -35.57 -2.89 -6.18
CA HIS A 57 -34.28 -2.32 -6.59
C HIS A 57 -33.11 -2.67 -5.65
N ILE A 58 -32.25 -3.60 -6.09
CA ILE A 58 -30.96 -3.88 -5.46
C ILE A 58 -29.84 -3.32 -6.33
N GLY A 59 -29.03 -2.44 -5.75
CA GLY A 59 -27.89 -1.82 -6.43
C GLY A 59 -26.85 -2.87 -6.84
N PRO A 60 -26.52 -3.01 -8.15
CA PRO A 60 -25.58 -4.02 -8.65
C PRO A 60 -24.10 -3.73 -8.36
N TYR A 61 -23.80 -2.51 -7.92
CA TYR A 61 -22.45 -2.03 -7.65
C TYR A 61 -22.36 -1.45 -6.25
N LEU A 62 -21.15 -1.45 -5.71
CA LEU A 62 -20.81 -0.64 -4.55
C LEU A 62 -20.50 0.78 -5.03
N PHE A 63 -21.40 1.71 -4.78
CA PHE A 63 -21.19 3.12 -5.09
C PHE A 63 -20.58 3.84 -3.90
N ILE A 64 -19.44 4.52 -4.13
CA ILE A 64 -18.88 5.47 -3.18
C ILE A 64 -18.89 6.85 -3.84
N THR A 65 -19.73 7.73 -3.30
CA THR A 65 -19.91 9.09 -3.80
C THR A 65 -19.34 10.09 -2.80
N VAL A 66 -18.27 10.79 -3.19
CA VAL A 66 -17.52 11.69 -2.29
C VAL A 66 -17.20 13.03 -2.95
N SER A 67 -16.95 14.08 -2.17
CA SER A 67 -16.31 15.30 -2.67
C SER A 67 -14.79 15.20 -2.60
N ARG A 68 -14.08 15.92 -3.47
CA ARG A 68 -12.61 16.02 -3.42
C ARG A 68 -12.14 16.63 -2.09
N ASP A 69 -12.79 17.72 -1.68
CA ASP A 69 -12.42 18.48 -0.47
C ASP A 69 -12.56 17.69 0.84
N ASN A 70 -13.45 16.69 0.88
CA ASN A 70 -13.74 15.91 2.09
C ASN A 70 -13.57 14.41 1.89
N ILE A 71 -12.74 14.01 0.91
CA ILE A 71 -12.58 12.62 0.50
C ILE A 71 -12.29 11.68 1.67
N TYR A 72 -11.44 12.07 2.61
CA TYR A 72 -11.08 11.24 3.76
C TYR A 72 -12.28 10.98 4.65
N LYS A 73 -12.93 12.05 5.14
CA LYS A 73 -14.05 11.95 6.08
C LYS A 73 -15.24 11.20 5.45
N GLU A 74 -15.64 11.58 4.24
CA GLU A 74 -16.79 10.96 3.57
C GLU A 74 -16.52 9.50 3.24
N SER A 75 -15.30 9.14 2.80
CA SER A 75 -14.91 7.75 2.59
C SER A 75 -14.96 6.94 3.88
N MET A 76 -14.44 7.49 4.98
CA MET A 76 -14.45 6.82 6.27
C MET A 76 -15.89 6.57 6.76
N ASP A 77 -16.79 7.54 6.60
CA ASP A 77 -18.18 7.39 7.01
C ASP A 77 -18.96 6.39 6.15
N VAL A 78 -18.77 6.42 4.82
CA VAL A 78 -19.39 5.44 3.90
C VAL A 78 -18.88 4.03 4.20
N VAL A 79 -17.56 3.82 4.22
CA VAL A 79 -16.95 2.49 4.37
C VAL A 79 -17.25 1.88 5.74
N ARG A 80 -17.36 2.72 6.79
CA ARG A 80 -17.75 2.27 8.13
C ARG A 80 -19.08 1.52 8.10
N CYS A 81 -20.07 2.06 7.39
CA CYS A 81 -21.44 1.56 7.33
C CYS A 81 -21.64 0.39 6.35
N LEU A 82 -20.65 0.02 5.54
CA LEU A 82 -20.79 -1.06 4.56
C LEU A 82 -21.02 -2.42 5.22
N ASN A 83 -22.02 -3.13 4.70
CA ASN A 83 -22.33 -4.52 5.03
C ASN A 83 -21.55 -5.49 4.12
N ILE A 84 -21.69 -6.80 4.38
CA ILE A 84 -20.92 -7.82 3.66
C ILE A 84 -21.39 -8.02 2.22
N GLU A 85 -22.68 -7.77 1.93
CA GLU A 85 -23.26 -7.90 0.60
C GLU A 85 -22.73 -6.79 -0.33
N ASP A 86 -22.53 -5.58 0.19
CA ASP A 86 -22.06 -4.44 -0.57
C ASP A 86 -20.55 -4.49 -0.84
N VAL A 87 -19.72 -4.89 0.13
CA VAL A 87 -18.25 -4.93 -0.07
C VAL A 87 -17.80 -5.95 -1.12
N ARG A 88 -18.67 -6.91 -1.48
CA ARG A 88 -18.42 -7.94 -2.50
C ARG A 88 -18.88 -7.53 -3.90
N LYS A 89 -19.55 -6.39 -4.03
CA LYS A 89 -19.93 -5.84 -5.34
C LYS A 89 -18.73 -5.16 -5.99
N GLN A 90 -18.78 -5.03 -7.31
CA GLN A 90 -17.80 -4.24 -8.03
C GLN A 90 -17.91 -2.76 -7.61
N LEU A 91 -16.78 -2.14 -7.27
CA LEU A 91 -16.69 -0.75 -6.85
C LEU A 91 -16.88 0.21 -8.04
N ARG A 92 -17.67 1.25 -7.84
CA ARG A 92 -17.80 2.42 -8.71
C ARG A 92 -17.65 3.69 -7.88
N ILE A 93 -16.76 4.57 -8.32
CA ILE A 93 -16.52 5.86 -7.65
C ILE A 93 -17.19 6.98 -8.43
N THR A 94 -17.81 7.92 -7.70
CA THR A 94 -18.35 9.17 -8.24
C THR A 94 -17.86 10.35 -7.41
N PHE A 95 -17.26 11.35 -8.05
CA PHE A 95 -17.02 12.64 -7.42
C PHE A 95 -18.28 13.52 -7.54
N LYS A 96 -18.71 14.11 -6.41
CA LYS A 96 -19.89 14.99 -6.38
C LYS A 96 -19.70 16.17 -7.33
N CYS A 97 -20.73 16.50 -8.10
CA CYS A 97 -20.73 17.61 -9.07
C CYS A 97 -19.73 17.47 -10.23
N GLU A 98 -19.20 16.27 -10.49
CA GLU A 98 -18.35 15.98 -11.63
C GLU A 98 -19.02 14.96 -12.57
N GLU A 99 -19.02 15.26 -13.87
CA GLU A 99 -19.44 14.30 -14.89
C GLU A 99 -18.29 13.34 -15.21
N GLY A 100 -18.53 12.04 -15.06
CA GLY A 100 -17.53 11.03 -15.39
C GLY A 100 -18.06 9.62 -15.21
N VAL A 101 -17.78 8.76 -16.20
CA VAL A 101 -18.05 7.31 -16.10
C VAL A 101 -16.77 6.62 -15.67
N ASP A 102 -16.80 5.97 -14.51
CA ASP A 102 -15.65 5.24 -13.98
C ASP A 102 -15.29 4.03 -14.87
N SER A 103 -14.32 4.24 -15.76
CA SER A 103 -13.67 3.20 -16.56
C SER A 103 -12.34 2.74 -15.94
N GLY A 104 -12.11 3.06 -14.65
CA GLY A 104 -10.93 2.69 -13.87
C GLY A 104 -10.02 3.86 -13.49
N GLY A 105 -10.02 4.96 -14.25
CA GLY A 105 -9.23 6.16 -13.96
C GLY A 105 -9.70 6.88 -12.69
N ILE A 106 -11.01 7.08 -12.54
CA ILE A 106 -11.62 7.74 -11.37
C ILE A 106 -11.37 6.92 -10.11
N ARG A 107 -11.55 5.60 -10.18
CA ARG A 107 -11.24 4.71 -9.05
C ARG A 107 -9.77 4.77 -8.65
N LYS A 108 -8.85 4.82 -9.61
CA LYS A 108 -7.41 4.93 -9.34
C LYS A 108 -7.10 6.25 -8.62
N GLU A 109 -7.64 7.36 -9.11
CA GLU A 109 -7.49 8.68 -8.52
C GLU A 109 -8.03 8.74 -7.08
N TYR A 110 -9.23 8.21 -6.86
CA TYR A 110 -9.84 8.13 -5.53
C TYR A 110 -8.93 7.44 -4.51
N PHE A 111 -8.38 6.27 -4.85
CA PHE A 111 -7.48 5.57 -3.94
C PHE A 111 -6.13 6.25 -3.78
N GLN A 112 -5.66 7.03 -4.77
CA GLN A 112 -4.46 7.86 -4.63
C GLN A 112 -4.68 8.97 -3.60
N LEU A 113 -5.75 9.74 -3.75
CA LEU A 113 -6.13 10.80 -2.82
C LEU A 113 -6.40 10.24 -1.42
N LEU A 114 -7.17 9.17 -1.32
CA LEU A 114 -7.47 8.54 -0.03
C LEU A 114 -6.21 7.99 0.65
N SER A 115 -5.30 7.36 -0.10
CA SER A 115 -4.02 6.89 0.45
C SER A 115 -3.17 8.04 0.98
N HIS A 116 -3.18 9.18 0.27
CA HIS A 116 -2.49 10.40 0.69
C HIS A 116 -3.03 10.90 2.04
N GLU A 117 -4.35 11.00 2.19
CA GLU A 117 -4.97 11.43 3.44
C GLU A 117 -4.71 10.45 4.59
N ILE A 118 -4.81 9.14 4.34
CA ILE A 118 -4.52 8.11 5.37
C ILE A 118 -3.06 8.21 5.84
N LYS A 119 -2.12 8.43 4.93
CA LYS A 119 -0.68 8.57 5.26
C LYS A 119 -0.42 9.75 6.20
N HIS A 120 -1.24 10.80 6.13
CA HIS A 120 -1.10 12.02 6.95
C HIS A 120 -2.07 12.07 8.14
N ASP A 121 -2.84 11.00 8.41
CA ASP A 121 -3.66 10.92 9.63
C ASP A 121 -2.77 10.65 10.85
N GLU A 122 -2.24 11.72 11.43
CA GLU A 122 -1.41 11.69 12.65
C GLU A 122 -2.15 11.24 13.92
N ARG A 123 -3.49 11.18 13.86
CA ARG A 123 -4.32 10.69 14.98
C ARG A 123 -4.33 9.15 15.00
N LEU A 124 -4.24 8.49 13.85
CA LEU A 124 -4.17 7.03 13.75
C LEU A 124 -2.74 6.51 13.61
N PHE A 125 -1.84 7.27 12.97
CA PHE A 125 -0.51 6.77 12.61
C PHE A 125 0.62 7.68 13.07
N TYR A 126 1.74 7.07 13.44
CA TYR A 126 3.05 7.73 13.48
C TYR A 126 3.66 7.63 12.09
N ASN A 127 4.24 8.72 11.59
CA ASN A 127 4.91 8.77 10.31
C ASN A 127 6.42 8.97 10.50
N ASN A 128 7.19 7.98 10.09
CA ASN A 128 8.65 7.98 10.13
C ASN A 128 9.15 8.09 8.69
N GLU A 129 9.30 9.30 8.13
CA GLU A 129 9.79 9.68 6.77
C GLU A 129 9.40 8.75 5.58
N SER A 130 9.80 7.48 5.64
CA SER A 130 9.59 6.38 4.70
C SER A 130 8.45 5.41 5.04
N THR A 131 7.99 5.31 6.29
CA THR A 131 6.95 4.34 6.73
C THR A 131 5.95 4.95 7.71
N ILE A 132 4.76 4.36 7.80
CA ILE A 132 3.79 4.67 8.86
C ILE A 132 3.55 3.48 9.80
N TRP A 133 3.28 3.76 11.08
CA TRP A 133 2.96 2.75 12.09
C TRP A 133 1.78 3.16 12.99
N LEU A 134 1.11 2.20 13.62
CA LEU A 134 -0.11 2.46 14.39
C LEU A 134 0.17 3.21 15.69
N ARG A 135 -0.73 4.13 16.06
CA ARG A 135 -0.73 4.77 17.38
C ARG A 135 -1.31 3.85 18.45
N ASN A 136 -0.55 3.60 19.51
CA ASN A 136 -0.95 2.76 20.65
C ASN A 136 -2.01 3.39 21.57
N ASP A 137 -2.27 4.68 21.44
CA ASP A 137 -3.10 5.47 22.35
C ASP A 137 -4.38 6.03 21.72
N CYS A 138 -4.53 5.91 20.40
CA CYS A 138 -5.79 6.18 19.75
C CYS A 138 -6.79 5.05 20.06
N LEU A 139 -7.96 5.43 20.57
CA LEU A 139 -9.03 4.51 21.00
C LEU A 139 -10.13 4.34 19.96
N ASP A 140 -10.00 4.98 18.79
CA ASP A 140 -10.98 4.89 17.71
C ASP A 140 -10.81 3.58 16.91
N MET A 141 -11.27 2.48 17.51
CA MET A 141 -11.24 1.15 16.88
C MET A 141 -12.12 1.09 15.63
N SER A 142 -13.16 1.93 15.55
CA SER A 142 -14.03 2.01 14.38
C SER A 142 -13.27 2.55 13.17
N ALA A 143 -12.48 3.61 13.35
CA ALA A 143 -11.62 4.12 12.29
C ALA A 143 -10.57 3.09 11.86
N TYR A 144 -9.88 2.43 12.79
CA TYR A 144 -8.94 1.35 12.44
C TYR A 144 -9.62 0.21 11.67
N MET A 145 -10.80 -0.23 12.09
CA MET A 145 -11.57 -1.23 11.34
C MET A 145 -11.95 -0.73 9.94
N THR A 146 -12.25 0.56 9.80
CA THR A 146 -12.56 1.19 8.50
C THR A 146 -11.32 1.20 7.58
N ILE A 147 -10.13 1.51 8.10
CA ILE A 147 -8.86 1.37 7.36
C ILE A 147 -8.67 -0.08 6.90
N GLY A 148 -8.96 -1.05 7.78
CA GLY A 148 -8.96 -2.47 7.42
C GLY A 148 -9.87 -2.78 6.23
N LYS A 149 -11.12 -2.29 6.25
CA LYS A 149 -12.06 -2.45 5.14
C LYS A 149 -11.54 -1.80 3.86
N ILE A 150 -10.95 -0.59 3.93
CA ILE A 150 -10.36 0.10 2.76
C ILE A 150 -9.24 -0.75 2.13
N LEU A 151 -8.33 -1.30 2.93
CA LEU A 151 -7.29 -2.22 2.46
C LEU A 151 -7.90 -3.44 1.76
N GLY A 152 -8.96 -4.00 2.33
CA GLY A 152 -9.68 -5.14 1.76
C GLY A 152 -10.39 -4.80 0.44
N ILE A 153 -11.10 -3.68 0.39
CA ILE A 153 -11.83 -3.22 -0.81
C ILE A 153 -10.84 -2.96 -1.95
N ALA A 154 -9.69 -2.35 -1.67
CA ALA A 154 -8.66 -2.10 -2.67
C ALA A 154 -8.10 -3.41 -3.25
N LEU A 155 -7.76 -4.38 -2.39
CA LEU A 155 -7.31 -5.71 -2.82
C LEU A 155 -8.39 -6.41 -3.65
N TYR A 156 -9.64 -6.40 -3.18
CA TYR A 156 -10.77 -7.04 -3.84
C TYR A 156 -11.03 -6.46 -5.24
N ASN A 157 -10.83 -5.14 -5.40
CA ASN A 157 -10.99 -4.42 -6.66
C ASN A 157 -9.72 -4.33 -7.51
N ASN A 158 -8.64 -4.99 -7.10
CA ASN A 158 -7.35 -5.01 -7.80
C ASN A 158 -6.76 -3.61 -8.02
N VAL A 159 -6.89 -2.74 -7.01
CA VAL A 159 -6.35 -1.38 -7.00
C VAL A 159 -5.20 -1.28 -6.02
N LEU A 160 -4.11 -0.65 -6.45
CA LEU A 160 -2.96 -0.39 -5.58
C LEU A 160 -3.25 0.79 -4.64
N LEU A 161 -2.80 0.64 -3.40
CA LEU A 161 -2.76 1.73 -2.43
C LEU A 161 -1.34 2.26 -2.31
N ASN A 162 -1.22 3.55 -1.97
CA ASN A 162 0.07 4.18 -1.71
C ASN A 162 0.20 4.55 -0.23
N ILE A 163 0.09 3.54 0.63
CA ILE A 163 0.19 3.70 2.08
C ILE A 163 1.48 3.00 2.52
N PRO A 164 2.46 3.70 3.12
CA PRO A 164 3.77 3.13 3.36
C PRO A 164 3.82 2.27 4.64
N PHE A 165 2.93 1.28 4.76
CA PHE A 165 3.02 0.29 5.82
C PHE A 165 4.26 -0.60 5.63
N PRO A 166 5.01 -0.90 6.70
CA PRO A 166 6.17 -1.79 6.63
C PRO A 166 5.74 -3.25 6.39
N SER A 167 6.65 -4.11 5.93
CA SER A 167 6.36 -5.52 5.61
C SER A 167 5.84 -6.30 6.82
N VAL A 168 6.34 -5.97 8.02
CA VAL A 168 5.84 -6.52 9.30
C VAL A 168 4.34 -6.32 9.51
N PHE A 169 3.73 -5.26 8.95
CA PHE A 169 2.27 -5.06 9.00
C PHE A 169 1.54 -6.22 8.32
N PHE A 170 1.95 -6.58 7.11
CA PHE A 170 1.36 -7.68 6.33
C PHE A 170 1.68 -9.04 6.95
N LYS A 171 2.85 -9.18 7.59
CA LYS A 171 3.23 -10.37 8.36
C LYS A 171 2.25 -10.63 9.50
N LYS A 172 1.91 -9.58 10.26
CA LYS A 172 0.89 -9.65 11.31
C LYS A 172 -0.51 -9.89 10.76
N LEU A 173 -0.84 -9.31 9.60
CA LEU A 173 -2.16 -9.47 8.96
C LEU A 173 -2.43 -10.93 8.59
N LEU A 174 -1.39 -11.63 8.11
CA LEU A 174 -1.38 -13.07 7.87
C LEU A 174 -1.29 -13.93 9.15
N GLY A 175 -1.22 -13.33 10.33
CA GLY A 175 -1.09 -14.04 11.60
C GLY A 175 0.25 -14.75 11.80
N LYS A 176 1.30 -14.37 11.05
CA LYS A 176 2.64 -14.94 11.21
C LYS A 176 3.34 -14.32 12.42
N LYS A 177 4.19 -15.11 13.09
CA LYS A 177 4.97 -14.65 14.27
C LYS A 177 5.97 -13.58 13.87
N THR A 178 6.01 -12.49 14.64
CA THR A 178 7.02 -11.44 14.51
C THR A 178 8.24 -11.73 15.38
N THR A 179 9.33 -11.02 15.12
CA THR A 179 10.66 -11.20 15.69
C THR A 179 11.29 -9.84 16.00
N PHE A 180 12.36 -9.83 16.78
CA PHE A 180 13.15 -8.63 17.04
C PHE A 180 13.60 -7.89 15.76
N TYR A 181 13.94 -8.62 14.70
CA TYR A 181 14.42 -8.02 13.45
C TYR A 181 13.34 -7.23 12.71
N ASP A 182 12.07 -7.57 12.91
CA ASP A 182 10.97 -6.84 12.28
C ASP A 182 10.85 -5.41 12.86
N LEU A 183 11.40 -5.14 14.06
CA LEU A 183 11.43 -3.81 14.64
C LEU A 183 12.19 -2.80 13.78
N LYS A 184 13.20 -3.26 13.02
CA LYS A 184 14.01 -2.41 12.14
C LYS A 184 13.17 -1.69 11.09
N GLU A 185 12.04 -2.27 10.65
CA GLU A 185 11.17 -1.65 9.65
C GLU A 185 10.23 -0.59 10.24
N ILE A 186 10.00 -0.64 11.56
CA ILE A 186 9.12 0.29 12.28
C ILE A 186 9.95 1.43 12.87
N ASP A 187 11.01 1.07 13.59
CA ASP A 187 11.87 1.98 14.32
C ASP A 187 13.35 1.51 14.21
N PRO A 188 14.06 1.96 13.15
CA PRO A 188 15.45 1.62 12.93
C PRO A 188 16.38 2.05 14.07
N GLU A 189 16.08 3.20 14.71
CA GLU A 189 16.90 3.77 15.79
C GLU A 189 16.80 2.95 17.06
N LEU A 190 15.57 2.57 17.45
CA LEU A 190 15.33 1.69 18.58
C LEU A 190 15.92 0.31 18.32
N PHE A 191 15.77 -0.24 17.11
CA PHE A 191 16.41 -1.50 16.72
C PHE A 191 17.94 -1.43 16.88
N CYS A 192 18.56 -0.35 16.42
CA CYS A 192 20.01 -0.12 16.55
C CYS A 192 20.41 -0.04 18.03
N SER A 193 19.69 0.74 18.83
CA SER A 193 19.95 0.92 20.26
C SER A 193 19.88 -0.41 21.03
N LEU A 194 18.83 -1.21 20.81
CA LEU A 194 18.68 -2.53 21.43
C LEU A 194 19.73 -3.54 20.93
N THR A 195 20.16 -3.41 19.68
CA THR A 195 21.26 -4.23 19.12
C THR A 195 22.59 -3.87 19.77
N ASN A 196 22.85 -2.59 19.99
CA ASN A 196 24.08 -2.12 20.65
C ASN A 196 24.10 -2.50 22.13
N LEU A 197 22.95 -2.46 22.81
CA LEU A 197 22.82 -2.93 24.20
C LEU A 197 23.35 -4.37 24.35
N LYS A 198 23.08 -5.26 23.39
CA LYS A 198 23.57 -6.66 23.41
C LYS A 198 25.10 -6.77 23.37
N LYS A 199 25.79 -5.77 22.82
CA LYS A 199 27.25 -5.77 22.64
C LYS A 199 28.01 -5.27 23.86
N LEU A 200 27.36 -4.58 24.79
CA LEU A 200 27.98 -4.03 25.99
C LEU A 200 28.54 -5.10 26.93
N SER A 201 29.52 -4.74 27.76
CA SER A 201 30.03 -5.62 28.82
C SER A 201 29.00 -5.81 29.94
N GLU A 202 29.25 -6.76 30.85
CA GLU A 202 28.35 -6.96 32.00
C GLU A 202 28.36 -5.77 32.96
N GLU A 203 29.53 -5.17 33.18
CA GLU A 203 29.72 -3.97 34.00
C GLU A 203 28.95 -2.78 33.42
N ASP A 204 29.06 -2.56 32.11
CA ASP A 204 28.32 -1.49 31.41
C ASP A 204 26.80 -1.68 31.55
N ILE A 205 26.29 -2.91 31.36
CA ILE A 205 24.85 -3.20 31.47
C ILE A 205 24.36 -2.94 32.90
N ALA A 206 25.12 -3.38 33.90
CA ALA A 206 24.80 -3.14 35.30
C ALA A 206 24.79 -1.64 35.62
N GLY A 207 25.76 -0.89 35.07
CA GLY A 207 25.87 0.56 35.22
C GLY A 207 24.70 1.35 34.62
N LEU A 208 24.01 0.81 33.62
CA LEU A 208 22.81 1.44 33.03
C LEU A 208 21.55 1.34 33.92
N GLY A 209 21.53 0.45 34.91
CA GLY A 209 20.39 0.31 35.83
C GLY A 209 19.06 -0.04 35.17
N LEU A 210 19.08 -0.68 33.99
CA LEU A 210 17.87 -1.02 33.26
C LEU A 210 17.06 -2.10 33.98
N THR A 211 15.73 -1.96 33.94
CA THR A 211 14.78 -2.98 34.40
C THR A 211 13.92 -3.47 33.24
N PHE A 212 13.17 -4.56 33.43
CA PHE A 212 12.20 -5.08 32.47
C PHE A 212 10.94 -4.20 32.40
N THR A 213 11.12 -2.90 32.26
CA THR A 213 10.06 -1.89 32.16
C THR A 213 10.29 -0.99 30.95
N ILE A 214 9.20 -0.49 30.38
CA ILE A 214 9.23 0.45 29.26
C ILE A 214 8.45 1.69 29.67
N ASN A 215 9.11 2.84 29.61
CA ASN A 215 8.47 4.14 29.78
C ASN A 215 8.19 4.73 28.40
N TYR A 216 6.94 5.09 28.14
CA TYR A 216 6.54 5.69 26.88
C TYR A 216 5.54 6.83 27.12
N THR A 217 5.63 7.87 26.29
CA THR A 217 4.76 9.04 26.38
C THR A 217 3.55 8.87 25.46
N SER A 218 2.36 9.01 26.00
CA SER A 218 1.12 9.06 25.20
C SER A 218 0.94 10.46 24.57
N SER A 219 0.14 10.58 23.51
CA SER A 219 -0.33 11.83 22.87
C SER A 219 -0.85 12.88 23.85
N LYS A 220 -1.37 12.47 25.02
CA LYS A 220 -1.78 13.39 26.09
C LYS A 220 -0.63 13.85 26.99
N ASN A 221 0.63 13.70 26.54
CA ASN A 221 1.86 13.95 27.29
C ASN A 221 1.91 13.28 28.68
N LYS A 222 1.28 12.12 28.82
CA LYS A 222 1.33 11.29 30.04
C LYS A 222 2.32 10.16 29.85
N THR A 223 3.32 10.10 30.73
CA THR A 223 4.23 8.97 30.84
C THR A 223 3.47 7.75 31.36
N LYS A 224 3.62 6.63 30.66
CA LYS A 224 3.11 5.33 31.07
C LYS A 224 4.28 4.36 31.20
N THR A 225 4.18 3.48 32.17
CA THR A 225 5.15 2.40 32.39
C THR A 225 4.49 1.07 32.07
N TYR A 226 5.17 0.24 31.28
CA TYR A 226 4.75 -1.11 30.95
C TYR A 226 5.77 -2.12 31.46
N ASN A 227 5.32 -3.09 32.27
CA ASN A 227 6.15 -4.19 32.74
C ASN A 227 6.23 -5.29 31.66
N LEU A 228 7.45 -5.64 31.26
CA LEU A 228 7.71 -6.69 30.26
C LEU A 228 7.62 -8.10 30.87
N THR A 229 7.67 -8.20 32.20
CA THR A 229 7.49 -9.43 32.97
C THR A 229 5.99 -9.68 33.22
N GLU A 230 5.57 -10.95 33.19
CA GLU A 230 4.15 -11.32 33.36
C GLU A 230 3.70 -11.23 34.82
N ASP A 231 4.61 -11.55 35.75
CA ASP A 231 4.48 -11.44 37.19
C ASP A 231 4.64 -10.00 37.70
N LYS A 232 4.91 -9.03 36.80
CA LYS A 232 5.18 -7.62 37.14
C LYS A 232 6.31 -7.43 38.16
N SER A 233 7.22 -8.39 38.26
CA SER A 233 8.39 -8.27 39.12
C SER A 233 9.34 -7.19 38.59
N GLU A 234 9.94 -6.43 39.51
CA GLU A 234 11.03 -5.52 39.21
C GLU A 234 12.31 -6.31 38.95
N LYS A 235 12.43 -6.81 37.72
CA LYS A 235 13.57 -7.59 37.28
C LYS A 235 14.60 -6.68 36.60
N SER A 236 15.84 -6.68 37.08
CA SER A 236 16.96 -5.98 36.46
C SER A 236 17.43 -6.67 35.17
N VAL A 237 17.90 -5.88 34.21
CA VAL A 237 18.54 -6.37 32.99
C VAL A 237 19.99 -6.73 33.29
N THR A 238 20.40 -7.93 32.91
CA THR A 238 21.75 -8.46 33.09
C THR A 238 22.24 -9.02 31.75
N LYS A 239 23.55 -9.26 31.62
CA LYS A 239 24.12 -9.87 30.41
C LYS A 239 23.49 -11.22 30.09
N SER A 240 23.15 -12.02 31.11
CA SER A 240 22.51 -13.34 30.94
C SER A 240 21.06 -13.26 30.46
N ASN A 241 20.32 -12.18 30.77
CA ASN A 241 18.89 -12.06 30.44
C ASN A 241 18.59 -11.03 29.32
N ILE A 242 19.59 -10.33 28.82
CA ILE A 242 19.45 -9.23 27.84
C ILE A 242 18.71 -9.62 26.55
N ASN A 243 18.90 -10.84 26.05
CA ASN A 243 18.19 -11.31 24.86
C ASN A 243 16.68 -11.41 25.11
N SER A 244 16.27 -11.83 26.32
CA SER A 244 14.87 -11.87 26.72
C SER A 244 14.29 -10.45 26.84
N PHE A 245 15.05 -9.53 27.44
CA PHE A 245 14.67 -8.11 27.52
C PHE A 245 14.41 -7.52 26.13
N VAL A 246 15.39 -7.65 25.21
CA VAL A 246 15.28 -7.09 23.86
C VAL A 246 14.12 -7.72 23.06
N ASN A 247 13.92 -9.03 23.14
CA ASN A 247 12.82 -9.69 22.46
C ASN A 247 11.45 -9.24 23.01
N ARG A 248 11.31 -9.10 24.34
CA ARG A 248 10.08 -8.59 24.97
C ARG A 248 9.83 -7.12 24.66
N TYR A 249 10.90 -6.33 24.57
CA TYR A 249 10.81 -4.92 24.18
C TYR A 249 10.26 -4.78 22.76
N ALA A 250 10.79 -5.56 21.82
CA ALA A 250 10.26 -5.59 20.45
C ALA A 250 8.83 -6.13 20.40
N ASP A 251 8.49 -7.20 21.13
CA ASP A 251 7.12 -7.71 21.21
C ASP A 251 6.13 -6.66 21.72
N PHE A 252 6.52 -5.85 22.71
CA PHE A 252 5.70 -4.75 23.19
C PHE A 252 5.38 -3.73 22.08
N TYR A 253 6.41 -3.24 21.37
CA TYR A 253 6.23 -2.26 20.30
C TYR A 253 5.47 -2.82 19.08
N ILE A 254 5.81 -4.04 18.65
CA ILE A 254 5.26 -4.64 17.43
C ILE A 254 3.86 -5.21 17.68
N ASN A 255 3.58 -5.75 18.86
CA ASN A 255 2.37 -6.52 19.13
C ASN A 255 1.53 -5.92 20.27
N ARG A 256 2.06 -5.85 21.49
CA ARG A 256 1.23 -5.62 22.68
C ARG A 256 0.64 -4.22 22.75
N SER A 257 1.45 -3.21 22.47
CA SER A 257 1.06 -1.80 22.59
C SER A 257 -0.05 -1.40 21.62
N ILE A 258 -0.10 -2.03 20.45
CA ILE A 258 -1.04 -1.72 19.36
C ILE A 258 -2.06 -2.85 19.11
N TYR A 259 -2.17 -3.82 20.03
CA TYR A 259 -2.97 -5.03 19.83
C TYR A 259 -4.42 -4.72 19.43
N ARG A 260 -5.08 -3.82 20.17
CA ARG A 260 -6.49 -3.49 19.91
C ARG A 260 -6.69 -2.83 18.54
N GLN A 261 -5.82 -1.88 18.22
CA GLN A 261 -5.84 -1.13 16.96
C GLN A 261 -5.58 -2.06 15.78
N PHE A 262 -4.58 -2.93 15.89
CA PHE A 262 -4.25 -3.89 14.85
C PHE A 262 -5.35 -4.93 14.64
N GLU A 263 -5.92 -5.48 15.72
CA GLU A 263 -7.03 -6.43 15.59
C GLU A 263 -8.28 -5.79 14.98
N ALA A 264 -8.53 -4.49 15.22
CA ALA A 264 -9.57 -3.75 14.52
C ALA A 264 -9.31 -3.67 13.00
N ILE A 265 -8.10 -3.28 12.58
CA ILE A 265 -7.70 -3.30 11.16
C ILE A 265 -7.88 -4.69 10.58
N LYS A 266 -7.35 -5.72 11.24
CA LYS A 266 -7.41 -7.11 10.78
C LYS A 266 -8.86 -7.58 10.62
N LYS A 267 -9.74 -7.23 11.56
CA LYS A 267 -11.17 -7.53 11.48
C LYS A 267 -11.82 -6.83 10.28
N GLY A 268 -11.48 -5.58 10.02
CA GLY A 268 -11.97 -4.85 8.85
C GLY A 268 -11.47 -5.43 7.52
N PHE A 269 -10.20 -5.84 7.47
CA PHE A 269 -9.61 -6.45 6.28
C PHE A 269 -10.26 -7.79 5.96
N LEU A 270 -10.38 -8.66 6.97
CA LEU A 270 -11.01 -9.99 6.83
C LEU A 270 -12.54 -9.94 6.72
N PHE A 271 -13.15 -8.77 6.90
CA PHE A 271 -14.57 -8.57 6.58
C PHE A 271 -14.81 -8.57 5.07
N VAL A 272 -13.81 -8.11 4.30
CA VAL A 272 -13.89 -8.01 2.83
C VAL A 272 -13.22 -9.19 2.16
N ILE A 273 -12.04 -9.60 2.65
CA ILE A 273 -11.21 -10.63 2.05
C ILE A 273 -11.34 -11.95 2.82
N GLU A 274 -11.64 -13.02 2.09
CA GLU A 274 -11.70 -14.38 2.65
C GLU A 274 -10.29 -14.87 3.03
N ARG A 275 -10.18 -15.60 4.15
CA ARG A 275 -8.88 -16.05 4.68
C ARG A 275 -8.18 -17.01 3.71
N GLU A 276 -8.98 -17.76 2.98
CA GLU A 276 -8.57 -18.76 2.01
C GLU A 276 -7.78 -18.14 0.85
N THR A 277 -8.15 -16.93 0.42
CA THR A 277 -7.45 -16.15 -0.61
C THR A 277 -6.02 -15.78 -0.19
N LEU A 278 -5.74 -15.74 1.13
CA LEU A 278 -4.45 -15.33 1.68
C LEU A 278 -3.51 -16.52 1.94
N PHE A 279 -4.02 -17.76 1.92
CA PHE A 279 -3.29 -18.94 2.41
C PHE A 279 -1.96 -19.20 1.69
N TYR A 280 -1.88 -18.88 0.40
CA TYR A 280 -0.71 -19.14 -0.45
C TYR A 280 0.25 -17.93 -0.56
N LEU A 281 0.02 -16.86 0.20
CA LEU A 281 0.84 -15.66 0.18
C LEU A 281 1.88 -15.63 1.29
N ASP A 282 3.08 -15.18 0.95
CA ASP A 282 3.98 -14.60 1.93
C ASP A 282 3.64 -13.12 2.21
N HIS A 283 4.05 -12.63 3.37
CA HIS A 283 3.83 -11.24 3.78
C HIS A 283 4.42 -10.22 2.81
N LYS A 284 5.61 -10.48 2.25
CA LYS A 284 6.23 -9.62 1.23
C LYS A 284 5.47 -9.65 -0.09
N GLU A 285 4.84 -10.78 -0.41
CA GLU A 285 4.00 -10.91 -1.60
C GLU A 285 2.69 -10.16 -1.41
N LEU A 286 2.04 -10.30 -0.26
CA LEU A 286 0.84 -9.56 0.10
C LEU A 286 1.09 -8.04 0.09
N GLU A 287 2.19 -7.59 0.68
CA GLU A 287 2.62 -6.19 0.60
C GLU A 287 2.70 -5.72 -0.85
N LYS A 288 3.41 -6.44 -1.72
CA LYS A 288 3.57 -6.06 -3.13
C LYS A 288 2.25 -6.07 -3.88
N ILE A 289 1.34 -7.00 -3.57
CA ILE A 289 0.03 -7.09 -4.24
C ILE A 289 -0.84 -5.88 -3.89
N ILE A 290 -0.88 -5.47 -2.62
CA ILE A 290 -1.74 -4.35 -2.19
C ILE A 290 -1.07 -2.98 -2.44
N MET A 291 0.24 -2.86 -2.19
CA MET A 291 0.97 -1.58 -2.27
C MET A 291 1.73 -1.38 -3.58
N GLY A 292 1.99 -2.45 -4.34
CA GLY A 292 2.83 -2.42 -5.53
C GLY A 292 4.31 -2.73 -5.26
N SER A 293 5.06 -3.00 -6.34
CA SER A 293 6.49 -3.23 -6.34
C SER A 293 7.27 -1.92 -6.45
N ASN A 294 8.29 -1.79 -5.60
CA ASN A 294 9.25 -0.68 -5.60
C ASN A 294 10.37 -0.84 -6.64
N ASP A 295 10.41 -1.97 -7.34
CA ASP A 295 11.45 -2.31 -8.30
C ASP A 295 10.81 -2.52 -9.67
N PHE A 296 11.33 -1.81 -10.67
CA PHE A 296 10.81 -1.79 -12.02
C PHE A 296 11.91 -1.54 -13.03
N ASP A 297 11.78 -2.20 -14.18
CA ASP A 297 12.67 -2.03 -15.32
C ASP A 297 12.12 -0.94 -16.26
N VAL A 298 12.96 0.06 -16.55
CA VAL A 298 12.63 1.16 -17.45
C VAL A 298 12.45 0.67 -18.88
N HIS A 299 13.22 -0.34 -19.31
CA HIS A 299 13.06 -0.91 -20.65
C HIS A 299 11.71 -1.61 -20.83
N ALA A 300 11.24 -2.30 -19.78
CA ALA A 300 9.92 -2.92 -19.78
C ALA A 300 8.77 -1.89 -19.73
N LEU A 301 8.97 -0.70 -19.14
CA LEU A 301 8.01 0.42 -19.26
C LEU A 301 8.01 0.97 -20.70
N ARG A 302 9.20 1.11 -21.30
CA ARG A 302 9.38 1.62 -22.66
C ARG A 302 8.72 0.73 -23.71
N SER A 303 8.81 -0.59 -23.58
CA SER A 303 8.27 -1.53 -24.56
C SER A 303 6.74 -1.53 -24.63
N THR A 304 6.06 -1.04 -23.60
CA THR A 304 4.59 -0.95 -23.54
C THR A 304 4.07 0.48 -23.56
N ALA A 305 4.96 1.47 -23.75
CA ALA A 305 4.59 2.86 -23.84
C ALA A 305 3.96 3.17 -25.21
N SER A 306 2.92 4.00 -25.20
CA SER A 306 2.28 4.54 -26.40
C SER A 306 2.58 6.03 -26.53
N TYR A 307 2.63 6.49 -27.77
CA TYR A 307 2.94 7.88 -28.11
C TYR A 307 1.74 8.50 -28.80
N THR A 308 1.40 9.73 -28.44
CA THR A 308 0.30 10.48 -29.06
C THR A 308 0.87 11.79 -29.60
N ASP A 309 0.67 12.04 -30.89
CA ASP A 309 1.27 13.16 -31.63
C ASP A 309 2.82 13.21 -31.58
N TYR A 310 3.41 12.06 -31.22
CA TYR A 310 4.83 11.73 -31.36
C TYR A 310 4.94 10.35 -31.98
N GLU A 311 6.02 10.12 -32.70
CA GLU A 311 6.42 8.81 -33.18
C GLU A 311 7.41 8.16 -32.22
N SER A 312 7.47 6.82 -32.20
CA SER A 312 8.36 6.07 -31.31
C SER A 312 9.86 6.35 -31.54
N ASP A 313 10.23 6.81 -32.73
CA ASP A 313 11.57 7.19 -33.16
C ASP A 313 11.83 8.71 -33.06
N SER A 314 10.84 9.49 -32.60
CA SER A 314 10.98 10.93 -32.40
C SER A 314 12.16 11.23 -31.47
N GLN A 315 12.98 12.21 -31.83
CA GLN A 315 14.22 12.52 -31.13
C GLN A 315 14.00 12.85 -29.64
N ILE A 316 12.91 13.56 -29.32
CA ILE A 316 12.49 13.90 -27.95
C ILE A 316 12.14 12.65 -27.12
N ILE A 317 11.55 11.63 -27.73
CA ILE A 317 11.19 10.36 -27.09
C ILE A 317 12.46 9.56 -26.75
N SER A 318 13.41 9.49 -27.70
CA SER A 318 14.71 8.89 -27.45
C SER A 318 15.44 9.58 -26.29
N TRP A 319 15.42 10.92 -26.25
CA TRP A 319 16.01 11.68 -25.15
C TRP A 319 15.34 11.41 -23.81
N PHE A 320 14.00 11.37 -23.78
CA PHE A 320 13.24 11.07 -22.56
C PHE A 320 13.65 9.73 -21.96
N TRP A 321 13.68 8.66 -22.76
CA TRP A 321 14.05 7.34 -22.26
C TRP A 321 15.51 7.27 -21.80
N ALA A 322 16.43 7.92 -22.53
CA ALA A 322 17.83 7.99 -22.11
C ALA A 322 18.01 8.73 -20.77
N ILE A 323 17.20 9.76 -20.49
CA ILE A 323 17.20 10.46 -19.20
C ILE A 323 16.57 9.58 -18.10
N PHE A 324 15.46 8.90 -18.39
CA PHE A 324 14.83 8.02 -17.41
C PHE A 324 15.76 6.85 -17.02
N GLU A 325 16.45 6.26 -18.00
CA GLU A 325 17.45 5.23 -17.77
C GLU A 325 18.68 5.76 -17.01
N SER A 326 19.09 7.01 -17.19
CA SER A 326 20.23 7.58 -16.46
C SER A 326 19.93 7.90 -15.00
N TYR A 327 18.66 8.09 -14.63
CA TYR A 327 18.27 8.40 -13.26
C TYR A 327 18.57 7.28 -12.27
N GLY A 328 19.02 7.65 -11.06
CA GLY A 328 19.11 6.74 -9.92
C GLY A 328 17.72 6.35 -9.38
N LYS A 329 17.67 5.31 -8.53
CA LYS A 329 16.41 4.72 -8.03
C LYS A 329 15.42 5.73 -7.45
N LYS A 330 15.89 6.71 -6.68
CA LYS A 330 15.04 7.76 -6.09
C LYS A 330 14.38 8.66 -7.15
N MET A 331 15.14 9.08 -8.16
CA MET A 331 14.62 9.92 -9.24
C MET A 331 13.72 9.13 -10.20
N ARG A 332 14.03 7.86 -10.50
CA ARG A 332 13.14 6.99 -11.27
C ARG A 332 11.78 6.85 -10.60
N LYS A 333 11.75 6.62 -9.29
CA LYS A 333 10.52 6.57 -8.48
C LYS A 333 9.74 7.87 -8.53
N LYS A 334 10.41 9.02 -8.39
CA LYS A 334 9.77 10.33 -8.53
C LYS A 334 9.15 10.53 -9.92
N LEU A 335 9.86 10.15 -10.99
CA LEU A 335 9.32 10.26 -12.35
C LEU A 335 8.14 9.31 -12.58
N LEU A 336 8.22 8.08 -12.09
CA LEU A 336 7.08 7.16 -12.13
C LEU A 336 5.88 7.73 -11.37
N GLN A 337 6.10 8.28 -10.17
CA GLN A 337 5.05 8.90 -9.36
C GLN A 337 4.47 10.13 -10.05
N PHE A 338 5.30 10.94 -10.70
CA PHE A 338 4.87 12.08 -11.49
C PHE A 338 3.92 11.66 -12.61
N ILE A 339 4.26 10.61 -13.37
CA ILE A 339 3.44 10.17 -14.51
C ILE A 339 2.20 9.40 -14.06
N THR A 340 2.31 8.57 -13.03
CA THR A 340 1.29 7.56 -12.68
C THR A 340 0.56 7.86 -11.38
N GLY A 341 1.01 8.82 -10.58
CA GLY A 341 0.52 9.09 -9.22
C GLY A 341 0.96 8.06 -8.17
N ASN A 342 1.79 7.07 -8.54
CA ASN A 342 2.30 6.06 -7.61
C ASN A 342 3.81 5.84 -7.85
N ASP A 343 4.59 5.74 -6.77
CA ASP A 343 6.03 5.47 -6.87
C ASP A 343 6.34 3.96 -6.99
N ARG A 344 5.28 3.13 -7.11
CA ARG A 344 5.28 1.68 -7.25
C ARG A 344 4.46 1.24 -8.46
N ILE A 345 4.82 0.09 -9.01
CA ILE A 345 4.10 -0.55 -10.12
C ILE A 345 3.31 -1.79 -9.65
N PRO A 346 2.29 -2.23 -10.38
CA PRO A 346 1.63 -3.51 -10.10
C PRO A 346 2.62 -4.69 -10.16
N VAL A 347 2.34 -5.74 -9.38
CA VAL A 347 3.12 -6.99 -9.38
C VAL A 347 3.12 -7.71 -10.73
N ALA A 348 2.15 -7.44 -11.59
CA ALA A 348 2.15 -7.89 -12.99
C ALA A 348 3.36 -7.37 -13.80
N GLY A 349 4.11 -6.42 -13.25
CA GLY A 349 5.37 -5.93 -13.80
C GLY A 349 5.22 -4.62 -14.55
N ALA A 350 6.34 -4.02 -14.93
CA ALA A 350 6.40 -2.73 -15.61
C ALA A 350 5.58 -2.72 -16.91
N ALA A 351 5.59 -3.80 -17.67
CA ALA A 351 4.81 -3.95 -18.91
C ALA A 351 3.28 -3.86 -18.70
N SER A 352 2.79 -4.06 -17.47
CA SER A 352 1.36 -3.86 -17.15
C SER A 352 0.98 -2.38 -17.02
N VAL A 353 1.97 -1.49 -16.87
CA VAL A 353 1.79 -0.05 -16.81
C VAL A 353 1.89 0.52 -18.22
N LYS A 354 0.75 0.84 -18.81
CA LYS A 354 0.68 1.52 -20.10
C LYS A 354 0.95 3.01 -19.87
N LEU A 355 2.17 3.46 -20.12
CA LEU A 355 2.52 4.87 -20.12
C LEU A 355 2.14 5.50 -21.45
N ILE A 356 1.55 6.69 -21.41
CA ILE A 356 1.25 7.48 -22.61
C ILE A 356 2.14 8.72 -22.60
N ILE A 357 2.91 8.95 -23.66
CA ILE A 357 3.65 10.21 -23.83
C ILE A 357 2.98 10.99 -24.95
N MET A 358 2.36 12.10 -24.59
CA MET A 358 1.56 12.92 -25.50
C MET A 358 2.26 14.26 -25.73
N LYS A 359 2.33 14.69 -27.00
CA LYS A 359 2.86 16.01 -27.35
C LYS A 359 2.02 17.11 -26.71
N ASN A 360 2.70 18.06 -26.06
CA ASN A 360 2.06 19.21 -25.41
C ASN A 360 2.58 20.53 -26.00
N GLY A 361 2.44 20.66 -27.31
CA GLY A 361 2.90 21.80 -28.09
C GLY A 361 4.39 21.76 -28.46
N CYS A 362 4.88 22.87 -28.99
CA CYS A 362 6.24 23.06 -29.47
C CYS A 362 7.23 23.37 -28.33
N ASP A 363 8.49 23.65 -28.67
CA ASP A 363 9.48 24.12 -27.71
C ASP A 363 8.96 25.31 -26.90
N THR A 364 9.14 25.25 -25.58
CA THR A 364 8.53 26.19 -24.64
C THR A 364 9.32 26.20 -23.34
N ASP A 365 9.03 27.17 -22.48
CA ASP A 365 9.57 27.22 -21.12
C ASP A 365 8.65 26.60 -20.06
N ARG A 366 7.43 26.20 -20.45
CA ARG A 366 6.52 25.45 -19.58
C ARG A 366 7.17 24.13 -19.16
N LEU A 367 6.89 23.71 -17.92
CA LEU A 367 7.28 22.40 -17.42
C LEU A 367 6.42 21.31 -18.09
N PRO A 368 6.91 20.06 -18.19
CA PRO A 368 6.03 18.95 -18.52
C PRO A 368 4.99 18.79 -17.41
N SER A 369 3.83 18.24 -17.75
CA SER A 369 2.73 17.96 -16.82
C SER A 369 2.23 16.53 -17.00
N SER A 370 1.32 16.08 -16.13
CA SER A 370 0.87 14.70 -16.10
C SER A 370 -0.63 14.59 -15.85
N GLN A 371 -1.27 13.60 -16.47
CA GLN A 371 -2.60 13.13 -16.11
C GLN A 371 -2.45 11.73 -15.48
N THR A 372 -2.24 11.70 -14.17
CA THR A 372 -1.89 10.49 -13.41
C THR A 372 -2.98 9.41 -13.47
N CYS A 373 -4.24 9.82 -13.59
CA CYS A 373 -5.39 8.92 -13.75
C CYS A 373 -5.27 8.02 -14.99
N PHE A 374 -4.59 8.52 -16.04
CA PHE A 374 -4.41 7.83 -17.32
C PHE A 374 -2.95 7.43 -17.59
N ASN A 375 -2.04 7.63 -16.64
CA ASN A 375 -0.60 7.43 -16.82
C ASN A 375 0.00 8.24 -17.98
N THR A 376 -0.53 9.44 -18.24
CA THR A 376 -0.13 10.27 -19.38
C THR A 376 0.87 11.34 -18.97
N LEU A 377 2.01 11.38 -19.63
CA LEU A 377 2.98 12.47 -19.60
C LEU A 377 2.69 13.44 -20.76
N LEU A 378 2.36 14.68 -20.43
CA LEU A 378 2.20 15.77 -21.38
C LEU A 378 3.57 16.44 -21.58
N LEU A 379 4.21 16.12 -22.70
CA LEU A 379 5.60 16.47 -22.97
C LEU A 379 5.70 17.51 -24.10
N PRO A 380 6.16 18.74 -23.82
CA PRO A 380 6.49 19.69 -24.88
C PRO A 380 7.68 19.23 -25.72
N GLU A 381 7.71 19.66 -26.99
CA GLU A 381 8.78 19.33 -27.94
C GLU A 381 10.02 20.19 -27.71
N TYR A 382 10.70 19.97 -26.58
CA TYR A 382 11.87 20.77 -26.20
C TYR A 382 12.99 20.67 -27.25
N SER A 383 13.64 21.80 -27.52
CA SER A 383 14.67 21.94 -28.55
C SER A 383 15.97 21.19 -28.30
N SER A 384 16.23 20.71 -27.07
CA SER A 384 17.44 19.94 -26.75
C SER A 384 17.24 18.96 -25.58
N LYS A 385 18.06 17.89 -25.56
CA LYS A 385 18.11 16.92 -24.45
C LYS A 385 18.38 17.60 -23.10
N LYS A 386 19.28 18.59 -23.07
CA LYS A 386 19.63 19.33 -21.85
C LYS A 386 18.44 20.13 -21.31
N LYS A 387 17.66 20.76 -22.19
CA LYS A 387 16.45 21.49 -21.82
C LYS A 387 15.39 20.52 -21.27
N LEU A 388 15.16 19.40 -21.95
CA LEU A 388 14.26 18.34 -21.48
C LEU A 388 14.64 17.84 -20.08
N GLU A 389 15.92 17.49 -19.87
CA GLU A 389 16.41 17.00 -18.58
C GLU A 389 16.23 18.04 -17.47
N SER A 390 16.58 19.29 -17.75
CA SER A 390 16.40 20.39 -16.79
C SER A 390 14.92 20.58 -16.43
N LYS A 391 14.02 20.64 -17.42
CA LYS A 391 12.59 20.87 -17.18
C LYS A 391 11.93 19.69 -16.47
N LEU A 392 12.29 18.45 -16.83
CA LEU A 392 11.85 17.26 -16.10
C LEU A 392 12.31 17.31 -14.64
N ARG A 393 13.60 17.58 -14.40
CA ARG A 393 14.13 17.66 -13.03
C ARG A 393 13.39 18.72 -12.21
N THR A 394 13.21 19.92 -12.75
CA THR A 394 12.44 20.98 -12.09
C THR A 394 11.01 20.54 -11.78
N ALA A 395 10.32 19.90 -12.74
CA ALA A 395 8.96 19.38 -12.51
C ALA A 395 8.92 18.40 -11.34
N LEU A 396 9.88 17.46 -11.27
CA LEU A 396 9.98 16.43 -10.22
C LEU A 396 10.39 16.97 -8.84
N GLU A 397 11.09 18.10 -8.81
CA GLU A 397 11.42 18.80 -7.57
C GLU A 397 10.20 19.59 -7.06
N MET A 398 9.41 20.18 -7.97
CA MET A 398 8.22 20.96 -7.64
C MET A 398 6.98 20.09 -7.32
N THR A 399 6.89 18.85 -7.81
CA THR A 399 5.68 18.01 -7.62
C THR A 399 5.40 17.62 -6.16
N ALA A 400 6.35 17.83 -5.24
CA ALA A 400 6.11 17.55 -3.82
C ALA A 400 4.90 18.32 -3.23
N GLY A 401 4.43 19.40 -3.87
CA GLY A 401 3.25 20.17 -3.45
C GLY A 401 2.03 20.14 -4.39
N PHE A 402 2.06 19.45 -5.53
CA PHE A 402 1.01 19.56 -6.57
C PHE A 402 -0.07 18.45 -6.55
N TYR A 403 -0.02 17.49 -5.62
CA TYR A 403 -1.06 16.47 -5.47
C TYR A 403 -2.40 17.01 -4.90
N LEU A 404 -2.56 18.34 -4.82
CA LEU A 404 -3.62 19.06 -4.10
C LEU A 404 -4.42 20.03 -5.00
N LEU A 405 -4.42 19.86 -6.32
CA LEU A 405 -5.31 20.61 -7.22
C LEU A 405 -6.39 19.72 -7.80
#